data_AF-A0A382Y144-F1
#
_entry.id   AF-A0A382Y144-F1
#
_cell.length_a   1.000
_cell.length_b   1.000
_cell.length_c   1.000
_cell.angle_alpha   90.00
_cell.angle_beta   90.00
_cell.angle_gamma   90.00
#
_symmetry.space_group_name_H-M   'P 1'
#
loop_
_entity.id
_entity.type
_entity.pdbx_description
1 polymer ?
#
loop_
_entity_poly.entity_id
_entity_poly.type
_entity_poly.pdbx_seq_one_letter_code
_entity_poly.pdbx_strand_id
1 'polypeptide(L)'
;IEDPNNFWVFFNVPIWDWILIIAGISSSLYIGITWYEINFTFLGYDFFLPEQVMRQGIPYPIDVVFGSILIVVLLEAVRRTIGVVVPIIILIFTGYAIFGKSIPIQILMHPGLTWNNFINNMYFPDIGIYGITLWIVSTVVFHFVLFGVLAQRIGLGQFFVDIATILAGRYTGGLAKVSVVSSAFFGTISGSSIANTVSTGSLTIPNMKRMGYPGHFAGGVEAAASAGGQITPPIMGAAAFVMAEFLEIPYSTVVIAAAVPALMHYV
;
A
#
# COMPACT_ATOMS: atom_id res chain seq x y z
N ILE A 1 12.15 20.98 -15.76
CA ILE A 1 11.17 21.43 -16.76
C ILE A 1 10.08 22.09 -15.94
N GLU A 2 10.21 23.39 -15.71
CA GLU A 2 9.25 24.20 -14.96
C GLU A 2 8.02 24.38 -15.86
N ASP A 3 6.88 23.85 -15.43
CA ASP A 3 5.62 24.05 -16.15
C ASP A 3 5.15 25.51 -15.96
N PRO A 4 4.83 26.27 -17.02
CA PRO A 4 4.63 27.71 -16.94
C PRO A 4 3.26 28.16 -16.39
N ASN A 5 2.45 27.25 -15.83
CA ASN A 5 1.04 27.51 -15.51
C ASN A 5 0.66 27.21 -14.05
N ASN A 6 1.42 27.72 -13.09
CA ASN A 6 1.13 27.49 -11.68
C ASN A 6 1.00 28.81 -10.90
N PHE A 7 -0.04 29.58 -11.23
CA PHE A 7 -0.48 30.78 -10.49
C PHE A 7 -1.07 30.45 -9.10
N TRP A 8 -1.05 29.18 -8.68
CA TRP A 8 -1.70 28.66 -7.47
C TRP A 8 -0.78 27.72 -6.69
N VAL A 9 0.44 28.17 -6.39
CA VAL A 9 1.43 27.38 -5.62
C VAL A 9 1.69 28.07 -4.28
N PHE A 10 1.45 27.34 -3.20
CA PHE A 10 1.77 27.76 -1.83
C PHE A 10 2.78 26.77 -1.24
N PHE A 11 3.95 27.25 -0.79
CA PHE A 11 5.08 26.41 -0.34
C PHE A 11 5.51 25.32 -1.34
N ASN A 12 5.59 25.66 -2.64
CA ASN A 12 5.98 24.73 -3.70
C ASN A 12 5.00 23.55 -3.92
N VAL A 13 3.81 23.62 -3.33
CA VAL A 13 2.72 22.65 -3.47
C VAL A 13 1.50 23.35 -4.09
N PRO A 14 0.84 22.77 -5.11
CA PRO A 14 -0.38 23.33 -5.66
C PRO A 14 -1.49 23.51 -4.61
N ILE A 15 -2.26 24.59 -4.68
CA ILE A 15 -3.35 24.87 -3.73
C ILE A 15 -4.42 23.75 -3.73
N TRP A 16 -4.63 23.09 -4.85
CA TRP A 16 -5.50 21.91 -4.93
C TRP A 16 -5.05 20.77 -4.02
N ASP A 17 -3.74 20.58 -3.85
CA ASP A 17 -3.20 19.54 -2.98
C ASP A 17 -3.42 19.91 -1.51
N TRP A 18 -3.31 21.19 -1.15
CA TRP A 18 -3.65 21.68 0.18
C TRP A 18 -5.14 21.45 0.50
N ILE A 19 -6.03 21.73 -0.44
CA ILE A 19 -7.46 21.47 -0.28
C ILE A 19 -7.73 19.97 -0.07
N LEU A 20 -7.11 19.10 -0.88
CA LEU A 20 -7.25 17.65 -0.74
C LEU A 20 -6.70 17.14 0.59
N ILE A 21 -5.58 17.68 1.07
CA ILE A 21 -5.00 17.35 2.37
C ILE A 21 -5.97 17.72 3.50
N ILE A 22 -6.46 18.96 3.51
CA ILE A 22 -7.40 19.44 4.54
C ILE A 22 -8.69 18.62 4.50
N ALA A 23 -9.24 18.40 3.31
CA ALA A 23 -10.45 17.62 3.10
C ALA A 23 -10.26 16.18 3.60
N GLY A 24 -9.16 15.51 3.22
CA GLY A 24 -8.84 14.16 3.66
C GLY A 24 -8.65 14.04 5.18
N ILE A 25 -7.91 14.97 5.79
CA ILE A 25 -7.70 15.01 7.25
C ILE A 25 -9.04 15.24 7.96
N SER A 26 -9.84 16.21 7.51
CA SER A 26 -11.13 16.51 8.12
C SER A 26 -12.10 15.32 8.02
N SER A 27 -12.21 14.70 6.84
CA SER A 27 -13.02 13.50 6.64
C SER A 27 -12.50 12.32 7.43
N SER A 28 -11.19 12.18 7.66
CA SER A 28 -10.69 11.06 8.46
C SER A 28 -10.88 11.27 9.96
N LEU A 29 -10.68 12.49 10.44
CA LEU A 29 -10.83 12.81 11.86
C LEU A 29 -12.30 12.89 12.28
N TYR A 30 -13.22 13.16 11.35
CA TYR A 30 -14.65 13.22 11.61
C TYR A 30 -15.14 11.97 12.35
N ILE A 31 -14.83 10.76 11.87
CA ILE A 31 -15.24 9.51 12.53
C ILE A 31 -14.70 9.39 13.95
N GLY A 32 -13.43 9.73 14.15
CA GLY A 32 -12.80 9.67 15.48
C GLY A 32 -13.46 10.64 16.47
N ILE A 33 -13.90 11.80 15.98
CA ILE A 33 -14.58 12.82 16.80
C ILE A 33 -16.04 12.43 17.06
N THR A 34 -16.76 11.92 16.05
CA THR A 34 -18.17 11.51 16.18
C THR A 34 -18.37 10.14 16.83
N TRP A 35 -17.28 9.44 17.17
CA TRP A 35 -17.35 8.13 17.82
C TRP A 35 -18.12 8.19 19.14
N TYR A 36 -17.91 9.26 19.91
CA TYR A 36 -18.64 9.57 21.13
C TYR A 36 -19.74 10.59 20.86
N GLU A 37 -20.69 10.71 21.79
CA GLU A 37 -21.72 11.74 21.73
C GLU A 37 -21.07 13.13 21.66
N ILE A 38 -21.46 13.90 20.65
CA ILE A 38 -21.04 15.29 20.55
C ILE A 38 -22.25 16.17 20.87
N ASN A 39 -22.15 16.86 22.00
CA ASN A 39 -23.05 17.92 22.37
C ASN A 39 -22.23 19.21 22.54
N PHE A 40 -22.38 20.14 21.59
CA PHE A 40 -21.77 21.46 21.72
C PHE A 40 -22.74 22.56 21.31
N THR A 41 -22.88 23.57 22.16
CA THR A 41 -23.62 24.78 21.83
C THR A 41 -22.68 25.77 21.17
N PHE A 42 -22.93 26.10 19.90
CA PHE A 42 -22.15 27.11 19.18
C PHE A 42 -23.08 28.23 18.71
N LEU A 43 -22.76 29.48 19.09
CA LEU A 43 -23.52 30.67 18.70
C LEU A 43 -25.03 30.60 19.03
N GLY A 44 -25.40 29.90 20.12
CA GLY A 44 -26.79 29.77 20.58
C GLY A 44 -27.59 28.65 19.89
N TYR A 45 -26.96 27.86 19.02
CA TYR A 45 -27.54 26.65 18.45
C TYR A 45 -26.92 25.41 19.12
N ASP A 46 -27.79 24.54 19.63
CA ASP A 46 -27.38 23.26 20.20
C ASP A 46 -27.13 22.27 19.06
N PHE A 47 -25.87 21.91 18.85
CA PHE A 47 -25.49 20.84 17.94
C PHE A 47 -25.41 19.54 18.73
N PHE A 48 -26.42 18.69 18.53
CA PHE A 48 -26.51 17.37 19.12
C PHE A 48 -26.33 16.31 18.04
N LEU A 49 -25.25 15.54 18.14
CA LEU A 49 -24.99 14.36 17.33
C LEU A 49 -24.95 13.14 18.26
N PRO A 50 -25.93 12.22 18.13
CA PRO A 50 -25.90 10.98 18.91
C PRO A 50 -24.68 10.14 18.53
N GLU A 51 -24.28 9.27 19.46
CA GLU A 51 -23.16 8.34 19.30
C GLU A 51 -23.24 7.58 17.97
N GLN A 52 -22.09 7.43 17.31
CA GLN A 52 -22.04 6.80 15.99
C GLN A 52 -22.55 5.35 16.00
N VAL A 53 -22.34 4.62 17.10
CA VAL A 53 -22.81 3.25 17.30
C VAL A 53 -24.34 3.16 17.17
N MET A 54 -25.06 4.16 17.66
CA MET A 54 -26.53 4.22 17.63
C MET A 54 -27.08 4.65 16.26
N ARG A 55 -26.21 5.08 15.34
CA ARG A 55 -26.56 5.61 14.01
C ARG A 55 -26.12 4.71 12.85
N GLN A 56 -25.52 3.56 13.15
CA GLN A 56 -25.13 2.58 12.14
C GLN A 56 -26.38 2.15 11.34
N GLY A 57 -26.33 2.24 10.00
CA GLY A 57 -27.49 2.02 9.12
C GLY A 57 -28.36 3.24 8.81
N ILE A 58 -28.24 4.37 9.53
CA ILE A 58 -28.99 5.62 9.26
C ILE A 58 -28.02 6.82 9.27
N PRO A 59 -27.22 7.01 8.21
CA PRO A 59 -26.26 8.11 8.16
C PRO A 59 -26.99 9.46 8.01
N TYR A 60 -26.53 10.47 8.74
CA TYR A 60 -26.97 11.84 8.51
C TYR A 60 -26.39 12.40 7.21
N PRO A 61 -26.97 13.47 6.62
CA PRO A 61 -26.42 14.07 5.41
C PRO A 61 -24.96 14.51 5.55
N ILE A 62 -24.55 14.96 6.74
CA ILE A 62 -23.17 15.36 7.03
C ILE A 62 -22.19 14.18 6.96
N ASP A 63 -22.61 13.00 7.44
CA ASP A 63 -21.85 11.75 7.36
C ASP A 63 -21.60 11.35 5.90
N VAL A 64 -22.65 11.48 5.08
CA VAL A 64 -22.59 11.16 3.66
C VAL A 64 -21.64 12.10 2.93
N VAL A 65 -21.62 13.39 3.28
CA VAL A 65 -20.70 14.38 2.69
C VAL A 65 -19.26 14.04 3.03
N PHE A 66 -18.92 13.85 4.32
CA PHE A 66 -17.54 13.55 4.71
C PHE A 66 -17.05 12.20 4.17
N GLY A 67 -17.90 11.17 4.14
CA GLY A 67 -17.56 9.88 3.53
C GLY A 67 -17.37 9.98 2.01
N SER A 68 -18.20 10.76 1.32
CA SER A 68 -18.03 10.99 -0.13
C SER A 68 -16.72 11.73 -0.43
N ILE A 69 -16.41 12.75 0.36
CA ILE A 69 -15.13 13.48 0.26
C ILE A 69 -13.96 12.53 0.49
N LEU A 70 -14.03 11.65 1.49
CA LEU A 70 -12.95 10.69 1.75
C LEU A 70 -12.73 9.77 0.55
N ILE A 71 -13.80 9.23 -0.05
CA ILE A 71 -13.69 8.36 -1.23
C ILE A 71 -13.02 9.10 -2.39
N VAL A 72 -13.41 10.34 -2.66
CA VAL A 72 -12.81 11.14 -3.75
C VAL A 72 -11.32 11.40 -3.48
N VAL A 73 -10.97 11.79 -2.26
CA VAL A 73 -9.57 12.02 -1.86
C VAL A 73 -8.76 10.73 -1.98
N LEU A 74 -9.31 9.58 -1.58
CA LEU A 74 -8.66 8.28 -1.72
C LEU A 74 -8.46 7.88 -3.18
N LEU A 75 -9.47 8.06 -4.05
CA LEU A 75 -9.33 7.78 -5.48
C LEU A 75 -8.21 8.61 -6.11
N GLU A 76 -8.12 9.88 -5.73
CA GLU A 76 -7.05 10.77 -6.20
C GLU A 76 -5.68 10.39 -5.63
N ALA A 77 -5.60 10.02 -4.35
CA ALA A 77 -4.38 9.53 -3.73
C ALA A 77 -3.87 8.24 -4.40
N VAL A 78 -4.78 7.30 -4.70
CA VAL A 78 -4.46 6.06 -5.42
C VAL A 78 -4.02 6.37 -6.86
N ARG A 79 -4.70 7.30 -7.55
CA ARG A 79 -4.32 7.75 -8.90
C ARG A 79 -2.89 8.28 -8.93
N ARG A 80 -2.49 9.06 -7.93
CA ARG A 80 -1.14 9.66 -7.84
C ARG A 80 -0.06 8.66 -7.45
N THR A 81 -0.39 7.63 -6.69
CA THR A 81 0.59 6.67 -6.16
C THR A 81 0.80 5.45 -7.05
N ILE A 82 -0.29 4.86 -7.57
CA ILE A 82 -0.27 3.59 -8.32
C ILE A 82 -0.66 3.80 -9.80
N GLY A 83 -1.30 4.94 -10.12
CA GLY A 83 -1.75 5.27 -11.47
C GLY A 83 -3.27 5.11 -11.65
N VAL A 84 -3.74 5.39 -12.86
CA VAL A 84 -5.18 5.52 -13.16
C VAL A 84 -5.96 4.20 -13.21
N VAL A 85 -5.26 3.06 -13.34
CA VAL A 85 -5.91 1.75 -13.50
C VAL A 85 -6.69 1.33 -12.26
N VAL A 86 -6.11 1.48 -11.06
CA VAL A 86 -6.77 1.07 -9.81
C VAL A 86 -8.03 1.91 -9.51
N PRO A 87 -8.01 3.26 -9.61
CA PRO A 87 -9.22 4.07 -9.48
C PRO A 87 -10.33 3.70 -10.46
N ILE A 88 -10.00 3.39 -11.71
CA ILE A 88 -10.99 2.93 -12.71
C ILE A 88 -11.67 1.65 -12.22
N ILE A 89 -10.90 0.67 -11.73
CA ILE A 89 -11.45 -0.58 -11.20
C ILE A 89 -12.38 -0.29 -10.02
N ILE A 90 -11.97 0.57 -9.07
CA ILE A 90 -12.79 0.96 -7.92
C ILE A 90 -14.11 1.61 -8.37
N LEU A 91 -14.06 2.50 -9.37
CA LEU A 91 -15.24 3.15 -9.92
C LEU A 91 -16.19 2.16 -10.61
N ILE A 92 -15.66 1.17 -11.33
CA ILE A 92 -16.46 0.10 -11.95
C ILE A 92 -17.20 -0.71 -10.87
N PHE A 93 -16.51 -1.14 -9.81
CA PHE A 93 -17.14 -1.90 -8.72
C PHE A 93 -18.10 -1.06 -7.88
N THR A 94 -17.81 0.22 -7.69
CA THR A 94 -18.73 1.16 -7.03
C THR A 94 -19.99 1.37 -7.90
N GLY A 95 -19.81 1.52 -9.20
CA GLY A 95 -20.91 1.55 -10.17
C GLY A 95 -21.75 0.28 -10.12
N TYR A 96 -21.11 -0.89 -10.07
CA TYR A 96 -21.79 -2.18 -9.88
C TYR A 96 -22.61 -2.19 -8.58
N ALA A 97 -22.02 -1.79 -7.45
CA ALA A 97 -22.68 -1.77 -6.15
C ALA A 97 -23.93 -0.86 -6.11
N ILE A 98 -23.91 0.27 -6.82
CA ILE A 98 -25.02 1.23 -6.84
C ILE A 98 -26.07 0.83 -7.88
N PHE A 99 -25.63 0.49 -9.10
CA PHE A 99 -26.51 0.24 -10.25
C PHE A 99 -26.93 -1.22 -10.43
N GLY A 100 -26.71 -2.08 -9.44
CA GLY A 100 -27.05 -3.52 -9.48
C GLY A 100 -28.44 -3.88 -10.00
N LYS A 101 -29.44 -3.03 -9.72
CA LYS A 101 -30.83 -3.22 -10.18
C LYS A 101 -31.01 -3.03 -11.69
N SER A 102 -30.15 -2.23 -12.32
CA SER A 102 -30.24 -1.86 -13.74
C SER A 102 -29.39 -2.76 -14.64
N ILE A 103 -28.74 -3.79 -14.08
CA ILE A 103 -27.89 -4.71 -14.83
C ILE A 103 -28.77 -5.72 -15.57
N PRO A 104 -28.66 -5.83 -16.91
CA PRO A 104 -29.51 -6.72 -17.72
C PRO A 104 -29.17 -8.20 -17.58
N ILE A 105 -28.09 -8.55 -16.87
CA ILE A 105 -27.61 -9.92 -16.68
C ILE A 105 -28.19 -10.48 -15.38
N GLN A 106 -29.12 -11.41 -15.49
CA GLN A 106 -29.92 -11.94 -14.37
C GLN A 106 -29.10 -12.61 -13.24
N ILE A 107 -27.90 -13.13 -13.56
CA ILE A 107 -26.96 -13.68 -12.57
C ILE A 107 -26.25 -12.60 -11.74
N LEU A 108 -26.13 -11.39 -12.27
CA LEU A 108 -25.42 -10.27 -11.65
C LEU A 108 -26.38 -9.22 -11.06
N MET A 109 -27.68 -9.46 -11.12
CA MET A 109 -28.68 -8.57 -10.56
C MET A 109 -28.70 -8.67 -9.03
N HIS A 110 -28.65 -7.53 -8.37
CA HIS A 110 -28.87 -7.41 -6.93
C HIS A 110 -29.72 -6.16 -6.63
N PRO A 111 -30.27 -6.01 -5.41
CA PRO A 111 -31.19 -4.92 -5.08
C PRO A 111 -30.63 -3.49 -5.30
N GLY A 112 -29.31 -3.36 -5.50
CA GLY A 112 -28.58 -2.10 -5.51
C GLY A 112 -28.47 -1.48 -4.12
N LEU A 113 -27.55 -0.53 -3.97
CA LEU A 113 -27.38 0.27 -2.76
C LEU A 113 -27.64 1.74 -3.08
N THR A 114 -28.39 2.42 -2.22
CA THR A 114 -28.45 3.90 -2.27
C THR A 114 -27.10 4.47 -1.90
N TRP A 115 -26.77 5.69 -2.39
CA TRP A 115 -25.49 6.33 -2.07
C TRP A 115 -25.28 6.48 -0.56
N ASN A 116 -26.33 6.82 0.19
CA ASN A 116 -26.29 6.91 1.65
C ASN A 116 -25.91 5.57 2.29
N ASN A 117 -26.53 4.47 1.86
CA ASN A 117 -26.21 3.14 2.39
C ASN A 117 -24.82 2.67 1.95
N PHE A 118 -24.39 3.03 0.74
CA PHE A 118 -23.04 2.74 0.25
C PHE A 118 -21.99 3.44 1.12
N ILE A 119 -22.13 4.75 1.34
CA ILE A 119 -21.24 5.49 2.25
C ILE A 119 -21.32 4.92 3.65
N ASN A 120 -22.52 4.57 4.14
CA ASN A 120 -22.66 3.98 5.47
C ASN A 120 -21.80 2.73 5.61
N ASN A 121 -21.83 1.82 4.63
CA ASN A 121 -21.04 0.58 4.66
C ASN A 121 -19.55 0.77 4.40
N MET A 122 -19.17 1.78 3.60
CA MET A 122 -17.78 2.01 3.22
C MET A 122 -17.01 2.86 4.24
N TYR A 123 -17.71 3.71 4.99
CA TYR A 123 -17.11 4.73 5.85
C TYR A 123 -17.19 4.38 7.34
N PHE A 124 -18.23 3.68 7.83
CA PHE A 124 -18.39 3.41 9.27
C PHE A 124 -17.98 2.01 9.74
N PRO A 125 -18.43 0.91 9.10
CA PRO A 125 -18.01 -0.42 9.48
C PRO A 125 -16.52 -0.69 9.26
N ASP A 126 -16.04 -1.67 10.02
CA ASP A 126 -14.72 -2.32 9.93
C ASP A 126 -14.57 -3.24 8.70
N ILE A 127 -15.55 -3.25 7.80
CA ILE A 127 -15.48 -3.92 6.50
C ILE A 127 -15.21 -2.94 5.34
N GLY A 128 -15.20 -1.62 5.61
CA GLY A 128 -14.98 -0.57 4.63
C GLY A 128 -13.54 -0.05 4.59
N ILE A 129 -13.40 1.27 4.39
CA ILE A 129 -12.11 1.98 4.33
C ILE A 129 -11.32 1.81 5.64
N TYR A 130 -12.00 1.88 6.78
CA TYR A 130 -11.41 1.71 8.11
C TYR A 130 -11.31 0.25 8.54
N GLY A 131 -11.41 -0.67 7.58
CA GLY A 131 -11.41 -2.07 7.89
C GLY A 131 -10.05 -2.64 8.23
N ILE A 132 -10.03 -3.96 8.24
CA ILE A 132 -8.89 -4.78 8.68
C ILE A 132 -7.59 -4.44 7.93
N THR A 133 -7.68 -4.05 6.66
CA THR A 133 -6.51 -3.69 5.84
C THR A 133 -5.81 -2.44 6.38
N LEU A 134 -6.57 -1.41 6.75
CA LEU A 134 -6.02 -0.18 7.33
C LEU A 134 -5.47 -0.44 8.73
N TRP A 135 -6.15 -1.27 9.51
CA TRP A 135 -5.69 -1.70 10.83
C TRP A 135 -4.31 -2.35 10.78
N ILE A 136 -4.11 -3.36 9.93
CA ILE A 136 -2.81 -4.07 9.81
C ILE A 136 -1.73 -3.12 9.30
N VAL A 137 -2.06 -2.26 8.33
CA VAL A 137 -1.09 -1.29 7.79
C VAL A 137 -0.58 -0.38 8.90
N SER A 138 -1.47 0.10 9.76
CA SER A 138 -1.11 1.01 10.86
C SER A 138 -0.37 0.33 12.03
N THR A 139 -0.68 -0.94 12.34
CA THR A 139 -0.16 -1.64 13.52
C THR A 139 1.10 -2.44 13.24
N VAL A 140 1.18 -3.13 12.11
CA VAL A 140 2.26 -4.07 11.79
C VAL A 140 3.09 -3.57 10.61
N VAL A 141 2.47 -3.32 9.46
CA VAL A 141 3.20 -3.02 8.21
C VAL A 141 4.02 -1.74 8.33
N PHE A 142 3.45 -0.70 8.93
CA PHE A 142 4.11 0.60 9.11
C PHE A 142 5.46 0.44 9.82
N HIS A 143 5.52 -0.33 10.90
CA HIS A 143 6.76 -0.54 11.65
C HIS A 143 7.82 -1.26 10.80
N PHE A 144 7.44 -2.34 10.10
CA PHE A 144 8.37 -3.05 9.22
C PHE A 144 8.89 -2.17 8.09
N VAL A 145 8.00 -1.42 7.42
CA VAL A 145 8.39 -0.49 6.35
C VAL A 145 9.29 0.62 6.89
N LEU A 146 8.96 1.20 8.05
CA LEU A 146 9.77 2.24 8.68
C LEU A 146 11.18 1.75 8.99
N PHE A 147 11.30 0.60 9.66
CA PHE A 147 12.60 0.00 9.96
C PHE A 147 13.32 -0.41 8.68
N GLY A 148 12.61 -0.93 7.68
CA GLY A 148 13.21 -1.33 6.41
C GLY A 148 13.80 -0.15 5.64
N VAL A 149 13.07 0.98 5.56
CA VAL A 149 13.58 2.21 4.94
C VAL A 149 14.75 2.79 5.72
N LEU A 150 14.68 2.80 7.06
CA LEU A 150 15.80 3.26 7.90
C LEU A 150 17.05 2.40 7.67
N ALA A 151 16.88 1.08 7.67
CA ALA A 151 17.91 0.08 7.44
C ALA A 151 18.57 0.24 6.04
N GLN A 152 17.77 0.56 5.01
CA GLN A 152 18.28 0.90 3.69
C GLN A 152 19.09 2.21 3.70
N ARG A 153 18.61 3.24 4.39
CA ARG A 153 19.25 4.57 4.44
C ARG A 153 20.59 4.59 5.19
N ILE A 154 20.79 3.70 6.17
CA ILE A 154 22.08 3.58 6.89
C ILE A 154 23.15 2.81 6.10
N GLY A 155 22.87 2.38 4.86
CA GLY A 155 23.86 1.78 3.96
C GLY A 155 23.91 0.26 3.96
N LEU A 156 22.88 -0.43 4.49
CA LEU A 156 22.84 -1.90 4.47
C LEU A 156 22.88 -2.51 3.06
N GLY A 157 22.49 -1.75 2.02
CA GLY A 157 22.58 -2.23 0.64
C GLY A 157 24.01 -2.63 0.25
N GLN A 158 24.99 -1.78 0.54
CA GLN A 158 26.41 -2.11 0.27
C GLN A 158 26.89 -3.24 1.17
N PHE A 159 26.52 -3.20 2.45
CA PHE A 159 26.85 -4.26 3.41
C PHE A 159 26.38 -5.65 2.96
N PHE A 160 25.19 -5.76 2.37
CA PHE A 160 24.70 -7.04 1.85
C PHE A 160 25.44 -7.51 0.59
N VAL A 161 25.81 -6.59 -0.30
CA VAL A 161 26.67 -6.92 -1.45
C VAL A 161 28.03 -7.43 -0.96
N ASP A 162 28.61 -6.81 0.07
CA ASP A 162 29.90 -7.19 0.62
C ASP A 162 29.84 -8.58 1.29
N ILE A 163 28.80 -8.84 2.10
CA ILE A 163 28.55 -10.17 2.68
C ILE A 163 28.34 -11.21 1.59
N ALA A 164 27.51 -10.90 0.59
CA ALA A 164 27.26 -11.81 -0.53
C ALA A 164 28.55 -12.11 -1.29
N THR A 165 29.43 -11.12 -1.46
CA THR A 165 30.76 -11.28 -2.08
C THR A 165 31.64 -12.25 -1.29
N ILE A 166 31.66 -12.15 0.04
CA ILE A 166 32.40 -13.07 0.90
C ILE A 166 31.84 -14.49 0.81
N LEU A 167 30.51 -14.64 0.84
CA LEU A 167 29.83 -15.93 0.83
C LEU A 167 29.94 -16.63 -0.53
N ALA A 168 29.69 -15.92 -1.62
CA ALA A 168 29.46 -16.50 -2.94
C ALA A 168 30.56 -16.18 -3.98
N GLY A 169 31.32 -15.11 -3.79
CA GLY A 169 32.25 -14.58 -4.79
C GLY A 169 33.40 -15.52 -5.16
N ARG A 170 33.81 -16.40 -4.23
CA ARG A 170 34.88 -17.39 -4.44
C ARG A 170 34.48 -18.61 -5.29
N TYR A 171 33.20 -18.79 -5.55
CA TYR A 171 32.71 -19.95 -6.32
C TYR A 171 32.63 -19.64 -7.81
N THR A 172 32.57 -20.69 -8.64
CA THR A 172 32.31 -20.54 -10.08
C THR A 172 30.99 -19.80 -10.30
N GLY A 173 31.02 -18.79 -11.18
CA GLY A 173 29.90 -17.86 -11.36
C GLY A 173 29.73 -16.84 -10.24
N GLY A 174 30.80 -16.56 -9.47
CA GLY A 174 30.79 -15.77 -8.24
C GLY A 174 29.92 -14.53 -8.30
N LEU A 175 30.14 -13.61 -9.25
CA LEU A 175 29.34 -12.37 -9.33
C LEU A 175 27.85 -12.59 -9.57
N ALA A 176 27.46 -13.60 -10.35
CA ALA A 176 26.04 -13.90 -10.56
C ALA A 176 25.41 -14.42 -9.25
N LYS A 177 26.11 -15.28 -8.52
CA LYS A 177 25.67 -15.77 -7.20
C LYS A 177 25.65 -14.66 -6.15
N VAL A 178 26.60 -13.73 -6.20
CA VAL A 178 26.61 -12.52 -5.36
C VAL A 178 25.35 -11.69 -5.62
N SER A 179 24.94 -11.53 -6.89
CA SER A 179 23.67 -10.90 -7.26
C SER A 179 22.48 -11.56 -6.58
N VAL A 180 22.40 -12.89 -6.66
CA VAL A 180 21.29 -13.67 -6.09
C VAL A 180 21.26 -13.55 -4.56
N VAL A 181 22.39 -13.77 -3.89
CA VAL A 181 22.48 -13.72 -2.42
C VAL A 181 22.25 -12.31 -1.89
N SER A 182 22.82 -11.28 -2.55
CA SER A 182 22.59 -9.88 -2.17
C SER A 182 21.12 -9.48 -2.36
N SER A 183 20.49 -9.93 -3.45
CA SER A 183 19.07 -9.69 -3.71
C SER A 183 18.18 -10.42 -2.70
N ALA A 184 18.59 -11.60 -2.24
CA ALA A 184 17.89 -12.31 -1.17
C ALA A 184 17.92 -11.50 0.13
N PHE A 185 19.10 -11.03 0.57
CA PHE A 185 19.21 -10.20 1.76
C PHE A 185 18.43 -8.89 1.62
N PHE A 186 18.56 -8.20 0.50
CA PHE A 186 17.81 -6.95 0.27
C PHE A 186 16.30 -7.18 0.12
N GLY A 187 15.90 -8.34 -0.41
CA GLY A 187 14.52 -8.81 -0.49
C GLY A 187 13.87 -8.95 0.88
N THR A 188 14.61 -9.47 1.87
CA THR A 188 14.14 -9.60 3.26
C THR A 188 13.67 -8.26 3.86
N ILE A 189 14.29 -7.16 3.44
CA ILE A 189 14.01 -5.81 3.94
C ILE A 189 13.03 -5.06 3.05
N SER A 190 13.24 -5.10 1.73
CA SER A 190 12.48 -4.24 0.83
C SER A 190 11.04 -4.72 0.61
N GLY A 191 10.79 -6.04 0.69
CA GLY A 191 9.50 -6.62 0.36
C GLY A 191 8.99 -6.31 -1.07
N SER A 192 9.86 -5.77 -1.93
CA SER A 192 9.47 -5.17 -3.21
C SER A 192 10.48 -5.49 -4.29
N SER A 193 10.03 -6.17 -5.35
CA SER A 193 10.88 -6.53 -6.48
C SER A 193 11.45 -5.31 -7.20
N ILE A 194 10.67 -4.24 -7.32
CA ILE A 194 11.10 -2.99 -7.97
C ILE A 194 12.20 -2.32 -7.14
N ALA A 195 12.01 -2.20 -5.83
CA ALA A 195 12.99 -1.60 -4.94
C ALA A 195 14.29 -2.42 -4.91
N ASN A 196 14.18 -3.75 -4.95
CA ASN A 196 15.32 -4.65 -5.02
C ASN A 196 16.13 -4.40 -6.30
N THR A 197 15.51 -4.49 -7.48
CA THR A 197 16.21 -4.28 -8.77
C THR A 197 16.85 -2.90 -8.88
N VAL A 198 16.20 -1.85 -8.38
CA VAL A 198 16.77 -0.49 -8.40
C VAL A 198 17.97 -0.39 -7.48
N SER A 199 17.96 -1.08 -6.34
CA SER A 199 19.02 -0.98 -5.34
C SER A 199 20.18 -1.92 -5.65
N THR A 200 19.95 -3.25 -5.62
CA THR A 200 21.00 -4.25 -5.87
C THR A 200 21.44 -4.22 -7.32
N GLY A 201 20.51 -4.13 -8.27
CA GLY A 201 20.79 -4.11 -9.70
C GLY A 201 21.68 -2.96 -10.15
N SER A 202 21.57 -1.80 -9.50
CA SER A 202 22.45 -0.64 -9.79
C SER A 202 23.93 -0.94 -9.49
N LEU A 203 24.20 -1.88 -8.57
CA LEU A 203 25.54 -2.29 -8.16
C LEU A 203 25.97 -3.59 -8.87
N THR A 204 25.09 -4.58 -8.96
CA THR A 204 25.42 -5.93 -9.45
C THR A 204 25.52 -6.00 -10.98
N ILE A 205 24.64 -5.30 -11.72
CA ILE A 205 24.64 -5.33 -13.19
C ILE A 205 25.95 -4.75 -13.77
N PRO A 206 26.43 -3.56 -13.35
CA PRO A 206 27.71 -3.05 -13.82
C PRO A 206 28.88 -3.96 -13.45
N ASN A 207 28.88 -4.56 -12.26
CA ASN A 207 29.91 -5.47 -11.80
C ASN A 207 29.99 -6.73 -12.67
N MET A 208 28.84 -7.36 -12.96
CA MET A 208 28.76 -8.51 -13.87
C MET A 208 29.28 -8.13 -15.27
N LYS A 209 28.86 -6.99 -15.82
CA LYS A 209 29.31 -6.54 -17.14
C LYS A 209 30.83 -6.29 -17.20
N ARG A 210 31.44 -5.73 -16.14
CA ARG A 210 32.89 -5.50 -16.07
C ARG A 210 33.71 -6.79 -16.11
N MET A 211 33.15 -7.92 -15.66
CA MET A 211 33.81 -9.23 -15.75
C MET A 211 33.50 -10.00 -17.03
N GLY A 212 32.85 -9.37 -18.02
CA GLY A 212 32.60 -9.97 -19.33
C GLY A 212 31.28 -10.73 -19.47
N TYR A 213 30.38 -10.66 -18.48
CA TYR A 213 29.03 -11.20 -18.66
C TYR A 213 28.23 -10.36 -19.67
N PRO A 214 27.47 -10.99 -20.57
CA PRO A 214 26.65 -10.24 -21.51
C PRO A 214 25.53 -9.51 -20.78
N GLY A 215 25.19 -8.30 -21.24
CA GLY A 215 24.25 -7.41 -20.55
C GLY A 215 22.86 -8.01 -20.33
N HIS A 216 22.37 -8.82 -21.28
CA HIS A 216 21.08 -9.50 -21.15
C HIS A 216 21.10 -10.58 -20.06
N PHE A 217 22.22 -11.28 -19.87
CA PHE A 217 22.37 -12.26 -18.80
C PHE A 217 22.42 -11.56 -17.44
N ALA A 218 23.21 -10.48 -17.33
CA ALA A 218 23.28 -9.69 -16.10
C ALA A 218 21.90 -9.13 -15.69
N GLY A 219 21.14 -8.59 -16.65
CA GLY A 219 19.77 -8.13 -16.41
C GLY A 219 18.80 -9.27 -16.07
N GLY A 220 18.92 -10.42 -16.73
CA GLY A 220 18.08 -11.59 -16.46
C GLY A 220 18.30 -12.19 -15.07
N VAL A 221 19.56 -12.33 -14.64
CA VAL A 221 19.90 -12.82 -13.29
C VAL A 221 19.37 -11.87 -12.23
N GLU A 222 19.57 -10.56 -12.40
CA GLU A 222 19.11 -9.57 -11.44
C GLU A 222 17.58 -9.50 -11.37
N ALA A 223 16.90 -9.56 -12.51
CA ALA A 223 15.44 -9.56 -12.56
C ALA A 223 14.85 -10.81 -11.88
N ALA A 224 15.42 -11.99 -12.15
CA ALA A 224 15.00 -13.24 -11.53
C ALA A 224 15.24 -13.23 -10.01
N ALA A 225 16.43 -12.78 -9.58
CA ALA A 225 16.76 -12.68 -8.16
C ALA A 225 15.85 -11.67 -7.44
N SER A 226 15.66 -10.49 -8.02
CA SER A 226 14.83 -9.43 -7.43
C SER A 226 13.36 -9.80 -7.30
N ALA A 227 12.82 -10.63 -8.20
CA ALA A 227 11.42 -11.07 -8.17
C ALA A 227 11.07 -11.73 -6.83
N GLY A 228 11.99 -12.49 -6.24
CA GLY A 228 11.81 -13.18 -4.96
C GLY A 228 11.60 -12.24 -3.77
N GLY A 229 11.96 -10.95 -3.89
CA GLY A 229 11.86 -10.00 -2.78
C GLY A 229 10.47 -9.88 -2.16
N GLN A 230 9.40 -10.08 -2.94
CA GLN A 230 8.02 -10.05 -2.42
C GLN A 230 7.66 -11.25 -1.53
N ILE A 231 8.34 -12.39 -1.68
CA ILE A 231 8.08 -13.58 -0.88
C ILE A 231 9.15 -13.82 0.19
N THR A 232 10.20 -13.00 0.20
CA THR A 232 11.35 -13.20 1.10
C THR A 232 11.03 -12.65 2.49
N PRO A 233 11.04 -13.47 3.55
CA PRO A 233 10.83 -12.99 4.91
C PRO A 233 12.02 -12.16 5.41
N PRO A 234 11.85 -11.28 6.44
CA PRO A 234 10.67 -11.14 7.28
C PRO A 234 9.72 -10.00 6.90
N ILE A 235 10.03 -9.12 5.96
CA ILE A 235 9.11 -8.01 5.59
C ILE A 235 8.11 -8.47 4.54
N MET A 236 8.57 -9.18 3.50
CA MET A 236 7.73 -9.67 2.40
C MET A 236 6.88 -8.56 1.74
N GLY A 237 6.10 -8.91 0.73
CA GLY A 237 5.13 -8.01 0.11
C GLY A 237 3.87 -7.82 0.97
N ALA A 238 3.13 -6.75 0.70
CA ALA A 238 1.88 -6.39 1.40
C ALA A 238 0.86 -7.55 1.48
N ALA A 239 0.84 -8.43 0.47
CA ALA A 239 -0.04 -9.59 0.42
C ALA A 239 0.15 -10.57 1.59
N ALA A 240 1.37 -10.69 2.14
CA ALA A 240 1.64 -11.60 3.25
C ALA A 240 0.97 -11.15 4.55
N PHE A 241 0.93 -9.83 4.80
CA PHE A 241 0.24 -9.24 5.95
C PHE A 241 -1.27 -9.42 5.84
N VAL A 242 -1.81 -9.19 4.64
CA VAL A 242 -3.23 -9.40 4.34
C VAL A 242 -3.60 -10.88 4.53
N MET A 243 -2.75 -11.81 4.09
CA MET A 243 -2.97 -13.24 4.27
C MET A 243 -2.97 -13.67 5.74
N ALA A 244 -2.01 -13.19 6.54
CA ALA A 244 -1.94 -13.51 7.97
C ALA A 244 -3.26 -13.16 8.69
N GLU A 245 -3.82 -12.01 8.31
CA GLU A 245 -5.08 -11.56 8.87
C GLU A 245 -6.29 -12.36 8.38
N PHE A 246 -6.41 -12.57 7.07
CA PHE A 246 -7.53 -13.36 6.53
C PHE A 246 -7.58 -14.78 7.10
N LEU A 247 -6.43 -15.32 7.47
CA LEU A 247 -6.31 -16.64 8.11
C LEU A 247 -6.38 -16.58 9.64
N GLU A 248 -6.44 -15.38 10.23
CA GLU A 248 -6.41 -15.13 11.68
C GLU A 248 -5.24 -15.84 12.40
N ILE A 249 -4.07 -15.90 11.75
CA ILE A 249 -2.86 -16.52 12.30
C ILE A 249 -1.77 -15.47 12.55
N PRO A 250 -0.88 -15.72 13.52
CA PRO A 250 0.28 -14.85 13.73
C PRO A 250 1.11 -14.69 12.45
N TYR A 251 1.54 -13.46 12.15
CA TYR A 251 2.42 -13.17 11.00
C TYR A 251 3.70 -14.01 11.01
N SER A 252 4.24 -14.33 12.19
CA SER A 252 5.39 -15.23 12.34
C SER A 252 5.16 -16.62 11.73
N THR A 253 3.93 -17.14 11.78
CA THR A 253 3.57 -18.41 11.13
C THR A 253 3.68 -18.29 9.61
N VAL A 254 3.21 -17.18 9.04
CA VAL A 254 3.32 -16.90 7.60
C VAL A 254 4.78 -16.75 7.18
N VAL A 255 5.59 -16.05 7.98
CA VAL A 255 7.04 -15.90 7.79
C VAL A 255 7.75 -17.25 7.75
N ILE A 256 7.44 -18.14 8.68
CA ILE A 256 8.04 -19.49 8.74
C ILE A 256 7.61 -20.31 7.52
N ALA A 257 6.32 -20.25 7.16
CA ALA A 257 5.81 -20.95 5.98
C ALA A 257 6.43 -20.44 4.68
N ALA A 258 6.66 -19.13 4.57
CA ALA A 258 7.25 -18.48 3.40
C ALA A 258 8.76 -18.70 3.27
N ALA A 259 9.46 -19.12 4.33
CA ALA A 259 10.89 -19.41 4.28
C ALA A 259 11.20 -20.52 3.24
N VAL A 260 10.35 -21.53 3.11
CA VAL A 260 10.53 -22.63 2.16
C VAL A 260 10.45 -22.17 0.70
N PRO A 261 9.36 -21.53 0.23
CA PRO A 261 9.29 -21.05 -1.15
C PRO A 261 10.32 -19.95 -1.43
N ALA A 262 10.66 -19.10 -0.45
CA ALA A 262 11.73 -18.12 -0.62
C ALA A 262 13.08 -18.81 -0.86
N LEU A 263 13.42 -19.84 -0.07
CA LEU A 263 14.64 -20.62 -0.29
C LEU A 263 14.65 -21.29 -1.66
N MET A 264 13.53 -21.91 -2.07
CA MET A 264 13.42 -22.53 -3.40
C MET A 264 13.55 -21.53 -4.55
N HIS A 265 13.22 -20.26 -4.35
CA HIS A 265 13.37 -19.22 -5.37
C HIS A 265 14.82 -18.82 -5.60
N TYR A 266 15.65 -18.79 -4.54
CA TYR A 266 17.04 -18.33 -4.62
C TYR A 266 18.08 -19.45 -4.81
N VAL A 267 17.69 -20.71 -4.61
CA VAL A 267 18.55 -21.91 -4.80
C VAL A 267 18.40 -22.45 -6.21
#